data_AF-A0A8I1RA93-F1
#
_entry.id   AF-A0A8I1RA93-F1
#
_cell.length_a   1.000
_cell.length_b   1.000
_cell.length_c   1.000
_cell.angle_alpha   90.00
_cell.angle_beta   90.00
_cell.angle_gamma   90.00
#
_symmetry.space_group_name_H-M   'P 1'
#
loop_
_entity.id
_entity.type
_entity.pdbx_description
1 polymer ?
#
loop_
_entity_poly.entity_id
_entity_poly.type
_entity_poly.pdbx_seq_one_letter_code
_entity_poly.pdbx_strand_id
1 'polypeptide(L)'
;MKRAGIALVLLAGACTATPTPDRDNLAAALQRYSGMPVAPLALVHIGCQAISGEANVFACRWRQLEGRYWHGWQSRLSHAGENWQIVGEPSRRP
;
A
#
# COMPACT_ATOMS: atom_id res chain seq x y z
N MET A 1 47.95 20.62 -24.15
CA MET A 1 46.56 21.00 -24.48
C MET A 1 45.63 20.05 -23.74
N LYS A 2 44.82 20.58 -22.80
CA LYS A 2 44.05 19.81 -21.79
C LYS A 2 42.81 19.18 -22.42
N ARG A 3 42.64 17.86 -22.29
CA ARG A 3 41.41 17.15 -22.68
C ARG A 3 40.41 17.27 -21.53
N ALA A 4 39.35 18.05 -21.74
CA ALA A 4 38.22 18.14 -20.83
C ALA A 4 37.38 16.87 -20.98
N GLY A 5 37.45 15.98 -19.99
CA GLY A 5 36.53 14.85 -19.87
C GLY A 5 35.18 15.35 -19.36
N ILE A 6 34.16 15.30 -20.22
CA ILE A 6 32.78 15.59 -19.84
C ILE A 6 32.27 14.38 -19.05
N ALA A 7 32.15 14.53 -17.73
CA ALA A 7 31.48 13.55 -16.88
C ALA A 7 29.97 13.65 -17.13
N LEU A 8 29.42 12.69 -17.86
CA LEU A 8 27.98 12.53 -18.08
C LEU A 8 27.38 11.92 -16.79
N VAL A 9 26.80 12.75 -15.92
CA VAL A 9 26.07 12.27 -14.75
C VAL A 9 24.67 11.83 -15.21
N LEU A 10 24.52 10.52 -15.44
CA LEU A 10 23.23 9.88 -15.66
C LEU A 10 22.47 9.82 -14.33
N LEU A 11 21.60 10.80 -14.06
CA LEU A 11 20.59 10.69 -13.02
C LEU A 11 19.55 9.65 -13.43
N ALA A 12 19.80 8.38 -13.10
CA ALA A 12 18.78 7.35 -13.14
C ALA A 12 17.73 7.69 -12.07
N GLY A 13 16.60 8.26 -12.50
CA GLY A 13 15.43 8.45 -11.65
C GLY A 13 14.89 7.08 -11.22
N ALA A 14 15.26 6.63 -10.03
CA ALA A 14 14.68 5.44 -9.44
C ALA A 14 13.19 5.72 -9.19
N CYS A 15 12.32 5.14 -10.02
CA CYS A 15 10.90 5.05 -9.71
C CYS A 15 10.77 4.14 -8.48
N THR A 16 10.76 4.72 -7.29
CA THR A 16 10.45 3.98 -6.08
C THR A 16 8.98 3.57 -6.16
N ALA A 17 8.74 2.28 -6.35
CA ALA A 17 7.39 1.73 -6.32
C ALA A 17 6.77 2.10 -4.96
N THR A 18 5.52 2.60 -4.98
CA THR A 18 4.81 2.89 -3.74
C THR A 18 4.64 1.58 -2.96
N PRO A 19 5.08 1.50 -1.69
CA PRO A 19 4.88 0.32 -0.86
C PRO A 19 3.41 -0.09 -0.86
N THR A 20 3.14 -1.38 -0.97
CA THR A 20 1.79 -1.96 -0.97
C THR A 20 1.84 -3.23 -0.13
N PRO A 21 0.89 -3.44 0.82
CA PRO A 21 0.86 -4.69 1.58
C PRO A 21 0.48 -5.84 0.65
N ASP A 22 1.11 -7.00 0.89
CA ASP A 22 0.57 -8.24 0.36
C ASP A 22 -0.74 -8.64 1.10
N ARG A 23 -1.29 -9.79 0.71
CA ARG A 23 -2.55 -10.29 1.26
C ARG A 23 -2.47 -10.64 2.74
N ASP A 24 -1.35 -11.20 3.19
CA ASP A 24 -1.17 -11.64 4.57
C ASP A 24 -1.02 -10.43 5.50
N ASN A 25 -0.24 -9.45 5.06
CA ASN A 25 -0.04 -8.19 5.76
C ASN A 25 -1.34 -7.37 5.85
N LEU A 26 -2.12 -7.28 4.77
CA LEU A 26 -3.41 -6.58 4.80
C LEU A 26 -4.43 -7.33 5.68
N ALA A 27 -4.50 -8.66 5.60
CA ALA A 27 -5.38 -9.46 6.45
C ALA A 27 -5.05 -9.28 7.93
N ALA A 28 -3.76 -9.34 8.30
CA ALA A 28 -3.30 -9.12 9.66
C ALA A 28 -3.64 -7.70 10.16
N ALA A 29 -3.46 -6.68 9.31
CA ALA A 29 -3.83 -5.30 9.64
C ALA A 29 -5.33 -5.14 9.89
N LEU A 30 -6.18 -5.72 9.03
CA LEU A 30 -7.64 -5.70 9.17
C LEU A 30 -8.12 -6.48 10.41
N GLN A 31 -7.49 -7.62 10.71
CA GLN A 31 -7.81 -8.40 11.90
C GLN A 31 -7.44 -7.66 13.19
N ARG A 32 -6.25 -7.03 13.23
CA ARG A 32 -5.85 -6.19 14.37
C ARG A 32 -6.80 -5.02 14.58
N TYR A 33 -7.27 -4.41 13.50
CA TYR A 33 -8.19 -3.27 13.54
C TYR A 33 -9.61 -3.68 14.00
N SER A 34 -10.16 -4.74 13.42
CA SER A 34 -11.56 -5.15 13.63
C SER A 34 -11.76 -6.15 14.78
N GLY A 35 -10.70 -6.81 15.24
CA GLY A 35 -10.76 -7.96 16.15
C GLY A 35 -11.26 -9.25 15.49
N MET A 36 -11.65 -9.21 14.21
CA MET A 36 -12.25 -10.34 13.51
C MET A 36 -11.23 -10.99 12.55
N PRO A 37 -11.18 -12.33 12.45
CA PRO A 37 -10.32 -13.01 11.48
C PRO A 37 -10.66 -12.58 10.04
N VAL A 38 -9.63 -12.28 9.25
CA VAL A 38 -9.76 -12.00 7.81
C VAL A 38 -8.89 -12.99 7.06
N ALA A 39 -9.48 -13.74 6.13
CA ALA A 39 -8.73 -14.69 5.32
C ALA A 39 -7.91 -13.95 4.24
N PRO A 40 -6.59 -14.17 4.13
CA PRO A 40 -5.76 -13.51 3.12
C PRO A 40 -6.25 -13.73 1.68
N LEU A 41 -6.75 -14.93 1.37
CA LEU A 41 -7.30 -15.26 0.04
C LEU A 41 -8.61 -14.54 -0.27
N ALA A 42 -9.29 -13.98 0.73
CA ALA A 42 -10.46 -13.13 0.55
C ALA A 42 -10.08 -11.69 0.18
N LEU A 43 -8.79 -11.38 -0.04
CA LEU A 43 -8.29 -10.05 -0.39
C LEU A 43 -7.56 -10.07 -1.74
N VAL A 44 -7.96 -9.21 -2.68
CA VAL A 44 -7.37 -9.14 -4.02
C VAL A 44 -7.29 -7.69 -4.52
N HIS A 45 -6.55 -7.46 -5.61
CA HIS A 45 -6.37 -6.14 -6.24
C HIS A 45 -5.96 -5.04 -5.25
N ILE A 46 -5.00 -5.36 -4.38
CA ILE A 46 -4.47 -4.43 -3.38
C ILE A 46 -3.55 -3.43 -4.07
N GLY A 47 -3.77 -2.15 -3.83
CA GLY A 47 -2.92 -1.07 -4.36
C GLY A 47 -2.97 0.15 -3.46
N CYS A 48 -1.82 0.81 -3.30
CA CYS A 48 -1.65 1.97 -2.45
C CYS A 48 -1.09 3.16 -3.22
N GLN A 49 -1.43 4.37 -2.77
CA GLN A 49 -0.94 5.64 -3.29
C GLN A 49 -0.39 6.46 -2.12
N ALA A 50 0.76 7.11 -2.32
CA ALA A 50 1.30 8.05 -1.34
C ALA A 50 0.33 9.23 -1.15
N ILE A 51 0.20 9.69 0.08
CA ILE A 51 -0.56 10.89 0.42
C ILE A 51 0.42 12.06 0.58
N SER A 52 0.16 13.16 -0.12
CA SER A 52 1.03 14.34 -0.05
C SER A 52 1.06 14.91 1.37
N GLY A 53 2.26 15.16 1.89
CA GLY A 53 2.47 15.67 3.25
C GLY A 53 2.47 14.62 4.37
N GLU A 54 2.26 13.34 4.06
CA GLU A 54 2.25 12.28 5.07
C GLU A 54 3.33 11.23 4.79
N ALA A 55 4.38 11.24 5.61
CA ALA A 55 5.40 10.20 5.55
C ALA A 55 4.79 8.87 6.03
N ASN A 56 5.04 7.81 5.26
CA ASN A 56 4.67 6.44 5.60
C ASN A 56 3.16 6.14 5.71
N VAL A 57 2.28 7.06 5.32
CA VAL A 57 0.83 6.81 5.24
C VAL A 57 0.38 6.81 3.78
N PHE A 58 -0.43 5.80 3.45
CA PHE A 58 -0.83 5.52 2.08
C PHE A 58 -2.35 5.36 1.99
N ALA A 59 -2.93 5.90 0.92
CA ALA A 59 -4.31 5.64 0.55
C ALA A 59 -4.36 4.29 -0.18
N CYS A 60 -4.87 3.26 0.48
CA CYS A 60 -4.91 1.91 -0.07
C CYS A 60 -6.34 1.51 -0.45
N ARG A 61 -6.43 0.68 -1.48
CA ARG A 61 -7.66 0.13 -2.04
C ARG A 61 -7.48 -1.36 -2.26
N TRP A 62 -8.53 -2.13 -2.07
CA TRP A 62 -8.55 -3.57 -2.32
C TRP A 62 -9.96 -4.04 -2.67
N ARG A 63 -10.10 -5.30 -3.08
CA ARG A 63 -11.37 -6.01 -3.09
C ARG A 63 -11.38 -7.08 -2.03
N GLN A 64 -12.52 -7.23 -1.35
CA GLN A 64 -12.73 -8.23 -0.32
C GLN A 64 -13.94 -9.10 -0.65
N LEU A 65 -13.80 -10.41 -0.47
CA LEU A 65 -14.90 -11.35 -0.60
C LEU A 65 -15.74 -11.35 0.68
N GLU A 66 -17.03 -11.03 0.56
CA GLU A 66 -17.99 -11.12 1.65
C GLU A 66 -19.21 -11.91 1.19
N GLY A 67 -19.47 -13.04 1.86
CA GLY A 67 -20.42 -14.04 1.36
C GLY A 67 -19.97 -14.57 -0.01
N ARG A 68 -20.70 -14.19 -1.06
CA ARG A 68 -20.44 -14.62 -2.45
C ARG A 68 -19.99 -13.47 -3.37
N TYR A 69 -19.84 -12.27 -2.83
CA TYR A 69 -19.65 -11.06 -3.62
C TYR A 69 -18.33 -10.38 -3.29
N TRP A 70 -17.68 -9.89 -4.33
CA TRP A 70 -16.45 -9.12 -4.22
C TRP A 70 -16.77 -7.64 -4.16
N HIS A 71 -16.50 -7.03 -3.01
CA HIS A 71 -16.74 -5.62 -2.78
C HIS A 71 -15.44 -4.82 -2.80
N GLY A 72 -15.52 -3.59 -3.31
CA GLY A 72 -14.41 -2.64 -3.26
C GLY A 72 -14.32 -1.97 -1.90
N TRP A 73 -13.10 -1.86 -1.37
CA TRP A 73 -12.80 -1.21 -0.11
C TRP A 73 -11.65 -0.23 -0.26
N GLN A 74 -11.60 0.73 0.66
CA GLN A 74 -10.50 1.67 0.77
C GLN A 74 -10.24 2.06 2.23
N SER A 75 -9.01 2.44 2.54
CA SER A 75 -8.60 2.94 3.86
C SER A 75 -7.26 3.68 3.75
N ARG A 76 -6.84 4.32 4.85
CA ARG A 76 -5.48 4.82 5.03
C ARG A 76 -4.69 3.81 5.86
N LEU A 77 -3.54 3.42 5.37
CA LEU A 77 -2.63 2.50 6.05
C LEU A 77 -1.30 3.16 6.33
N SER A 78 -0.73 2.93 7.51
CA SER A 78 0.67 3.28 7.79
C SER A 78 1.59 2.08 7.54
N HIS A 79 2.83 2.37 7.15
CA HIS A 79 3.88 1.38 6.89
C HIS A 79 5.14 1.70 7.69
N ALA A 80 5.55 0.81 8.59
CA ALA A 80 6.78 0.93 9.36
C ALA A 80 7.60 -0.36 9.27
N GLY A 81 8.62 -0.38 8.39
CA GLY A 81 9.37 -1.60 8.11
C GLY A 81 8.52 -2.57 7.30
N GLU A 82 8.25 -3.76 7.84
CA GLU A 82 7.30 -4.73 7.24
C GLU A 82 5.89 -4.63 7.86
N ASN A 83 5.69 -3.75 8.84
CA ASN A 83 4.44 -3.67 9.59
C ASN A 83 3.46 -2.70 8.94
N TRP A 84 2.29 -3.24 8.55
CA TRP A 84 1.15 -2.46 8.06
C TRP A 84 0.05 -2.32 9.11
N GLN A 85 -0.51 -1.11 9.25
CA GLN A 85 -1.58 -0.82 10.20
C GLN A 85 -2.68 0.04 9.56
N ILE A 86 -3.94 -0.25 9.90
CA ILE A 86 -5.09 0.58 9.52
C ILE A 86 -5.08 1.84 10.40
N VAL A 87 -5.00 3.02 9.80
CA VAL A 87 -5.03 4.32 10.50
C VAL A 87 -6.23 5.19 10.13
N GLY A 88 -7.05 4.76 9.17
CA GLY A 88 -8.35 5.35 8.87
C GLY A 88 -9.41 4.26 8.73
N GLU A 89 -10.64 4.53 9.13
CA GLU A 89 -11.73 3.56 9.04
C GLU A 89 -11.89 3.00 7.61
N PRO A 90 -11.85 1.66 7.43
CA PRO A 90 -12.14 1.06 6.15
C PRO A 90 -13.56 1.38 5.70
N SER A 91 -13.70 1.83 4.45
CA SER A 91 -14.99 2.19 3.87
C SER A 91 -15.22 1.50 2.53
N ARG A 92 -16.49 1.22 2.23
CA ARG A 92 -16.93 0.72 0.92
C ARG A 92 -16.60 1.76 -0.16
N ARG A 93 -16.10 1.27 -1.29
CA ARG A 93 -16.08 2.08 -2.50
C ARG A 93 -17.45 2.06 -3.19
N PRO A 94 -17.92 3.21 -3.70
CA PRO A 94 -19.04 3.25 -4.61
C PRO A 94 -18.72 2.54 -5.93
#